data_AF-A0A3N5JQA2-F1
#
_entry.id   AF-A0A3N5JQA2-F1
#
_cell.length_a   1.000
_cell.length_b   1.000
_cell.length_c   1.000
_cell.angle_alpha   90.00
_cell.angle_beta   90.00
_cell.angle_gamma   90.00
#
_symmetry.space_group_name_H-M   'P 1'
#
loop_
_entity.id
_entity.type
_entity.pdbx_description
1 polymer ?
#
loop_
_entity_poly.entity_id
_entity_poly.type
_entity_poly.pdbx_seq_one_letter_code
_entity_poly.pdbx_strand_id
1 'polypeptide(L)'
;MNQIRRKTVSRPFFFRIGWVVLFCLYTLPAWPQSAEAFNRALILYRNGDYEQAKIHFLSLAADEQNNPKRSSALFMLSKTFFALHDNDNAVLYADKLLAEYPTSRYASFAHHLKASIYYDQKDYFAALDEFTRAVEFAQQPTFRNQCEATATELLNLGIQVKQIEYLQKSRAWVQAKPILTIWQAQLLHKEGHTDKALALLKEFRTTSPEQRYKVIADKLEEQVAQNPSSDIRIGVILPVTGLYASEANEFLRGMAFALQQNKTVADKIELLLGDSKGTF
;
A
#
# COMPACT_ATOMS: atom_id res chain seq x y z
N MET A 1 84.56 43.12 29.61
CA MET A 1 85.73 43.01 28.70
C MET A 1 85.32 42.17 27.51
N ASN A 2 85.37 42.76 26.29
CA ASN A 2 85.66 42.18 24.96
C ASN A 2 85.06 40.80 24.56
N GLN A 3 84.71 40.49 23.33
CA GLN A 3 84.44 41.15 22.05
C GLN A 3 83.97 39.98 21.13
N ILE A 4 82.98 40.22 20.29
CA ILE A 4 82.95 39.89 18.84
C ILE A 4 83.59 38.54 18.37
N ARG A 5 82.79 37.65 17.73
CA ARG A 5 82.82 37.40 16.25
C ARG A 5 81.83 36.31 15.78
N ARG A 6 81.23 36.60 14.62
CA ARG A 6 80.32 35.78 13.81
C ARG A 6 80.98 34.51 13.25
N LYS A 7 80.16 33.50 12.92
CA LYS A 7 80.11 32.92 11.55
C LYS A 7 78.85 32.06 11.33
N THR A 8 78.12 32.44 10.28
CA THR A 8 77.06 31.72 9.58
C THR A 8 77.57 30.43 8.95
N VAL A 9 76.80 29.34 9.05
CA VAL A 9 76.76 28.30 8.01
C VAL A 9 75.30 27.86 7.85
N SER A 10 74.74 28.23 6.70
CA SER A 10 73.52 27.68 6.14
C SER A 10 73.70 26.19 5.84
N ARG A 11 72.68 25.38 6.13
CA ARG A 11 72.55 24.04 5.54
C ARG A 11 71.19 23.88 4.87
N PRO A 12 71.15 23.19 3.71
CA PRO A 12 70.15 23.43 2.71
C PRO A 12 68.90 22.57 2.89
N PHE A 13 67.80 23.17 2.45
CA PHE A 13 66.56 22.58 1.98
C PHE A 13 66.86 21.44 1.00
N PHE A 14 66.52 20.18 1.31
CA PHE A 14 66.14 19.16 0.32
C PHE A 14 65.64 17.86 0.98
N PHE A 15 64.52 17.37 0.44
CA PHE A 15 64.05 15.97 0.46
C PHE A 15 63.64 15.33 1.79
N ARG A 16 62.36 15.54 2.16
CA ARG A 16 61.47 14.45 2.61
C ARG A 16 60.06 14.60 2.03
N ILE A 17 59.95 14.66 0.70
CA ILE A 17 58.69 14.41 -0.05
C ILE A 17 58.67 12.92 -0.46
N GLY A 18 59.01 12.04 0.48
CA GLY A 18 59.23 10.61 0.20
C GLY A 18 58.25 9.66 0.87
N TRP A 19 57.27 10.16 1.64
CA TRP A 19 56.34 9.31 2.40
C TRP A 19 54.86 9.70 2.29
N VAL A 20 54.51 10.77 1.58
CA VAL A 20 53.09 11.18 1.41
C VAL A 20 52.45 10.55 0.16
N VAL A 21 53.24 9.97 -0.77
CA VAL A 21 52.70 9.32 -1.98
C VAL A 21 52.51 7.80 -1.81
N LEU A 22 52.99 7.21 -0.72
CA LEU A 22 52.77 5.78 -0.40
C LEU A 22 51.64 5.53 0.60
N PHE A 23 50.71 6.48 0.75
CA PHE A 23 49.46 6.31 1.49
C PHE A 23 48.23 6.70 0.64
N CYS A 24 48.36 6.62 -0.68
CA CYS A 24 47.25 6.72 -1.65
C CYS A 24 47.16 5.47 -2.53
N LEU A 25 47.60 4.31 -2.02
CA LEU A 25 47.51 3.01 -2.70
C LEU A 25 46.65 1.97 -1.95
N TYR A 26 45.96 2.38 -0.90
CA TYR A 26 44.91 1.64 -0.19
C TYR A 26 43.87 2.69 0.20
N THR A 27 42.81 2.94 -0.55
CA THR A 27 41.68 2.05 -0.73
C THR A 27 41.00 2.39 -2.06
N LEU A 28 41.15 1.53 -3.07
CA LEU A 28 40.08 1.48 -4.06
C LEU A 28 38.85 1.01 -3.28
N PRO A 29 37.77 1.81 -3.19
CA PRO A 29 36.54 1.27 -2.65
C PRO A 29 36.24 -0.03 -3.40
N ALA A 30 36.13 -1.19 -2.73
CA ALA A 30 35.55 -2.45 -3.24
C ALA A 30 34.13 -2.34 -3.88
N TRP A 31 33.67 -1.12 -4.15
CA TRP A 31 32.31 -0.72 -4.48
C TRP A 31 31.98 -0.86 -5.98
N PRO A 32 32.92 -0.82 -6.96
CA PRO A 32 32.54 -1.05 -8.35
C PRO A 32 32.09 -2.50 -8.58
N GLN A 33 32.60 -3.47 -7.82
CA GLN A 33 32.24 -4.87 -7.97
C GLN A 33 30.78 -5.15 -7.59
N SER A 34 30.31 -4.60 -6.46
CA SER A 34 28.90 -4.77 -6.05
C SER A 34 27.93 -4.08 -7.02
N ALA A 35 28.30 -2.93 -7.57
CA ALA A 35 27.49 -2.20 -8.55
C ALA A 35 27.43 -2.93 -9.90
N GLU A 36 28.56 -3.44 -10.40
CA GLU A 36 28.60 -4.22 -11.64
C GLU A 36 27.83 -5.53 -11.50
N ALA A 37 28.04 -6.27 -10.40
CA ALA A 37 27.31 -7.49 -10.10
C ALA A 37 25.79 -7.24 -10.00
N PHE A 38 25.39 -6.13 -9.37
CA PHE A 38 23.98 -5.73 -9.29
C PHE A 38 23.40 -5.43 -10.68
N ASN A 39 24.14 -4.72 -11.54
CA ASN A 39 23.70 -4.42 -12.90
C ASN A 39 23.58 -5.70 -13.75
N ARG A 40 24.50 -6.65 -13.60
CA ARG A 40 24.43 -7.96 -14.25
C ARG A 40 23.20 -8.74 -13.82
N ALA A 41 22.93 -8.79 -12.52
CA ALA A 41 21.72 -9.41 -11.96
C ALA A 41 20.43 -8.76 -12.50
N LEU A 42 20.42 -7.43 -12.64
CA LEU A 42 19.28 -6.71 -13.23
C LEU A 42 19.06 -7.05 -14.70
N ILE A 43 20.13 -7.22 -15.49
CA ILE A 43 20.01 -7.64 -16.91
C ILE A 43 19.38 -9.03 -16.98
N LEU A 44 19.88 -9.98 -16.19
CA LEU A 44 19.32 -11.34 -16.11
C LEU A 44 17.84 -11.31 -15.71
N TYR A 45 17.48 -10.54 -14.69
CA TYR A 45 16.09 -10.37 -14.27
C TYR A 45 15.21 -9.82 -15.40
N ARG A 46 15.68 -8.81 -16.13
CA ARG A 46 14.93 -8.19 -17.23
C ARG A 46 14.77 -9.12 -18.44
N ASN A 47 15.73 -10.03 -18.64
CA ASN A 47 15.66 -11.05 -19.67
C ASN A 47 14.74 -12.23 -19.30
N GLY A 48 14.25 -12.28 -18.06
CA GLY A 48 13.45 -13.41 -17.55
C GLY A 48 14.28 -14.56 -17.00
N ASP A 49 15.61 -14.42 -16.95
CA ASP A 49 16.54 -15.42 -16.41
C ASP A 49 16.55 -15.37 -14.87
N TYR A 50 15.38 -15.56 -14.25
CA TYR A 50 15.16 -15.35 -12.82
C TYR A 50 16.01 -16.26 -11.94
N GLU A 51 16.29 -17.49 -12.37
CA GLU A 51 17.17 -18.41 -11.64
C GLU A 51 18.61 -17.89 -11.53
N GLN A 52 19.15 -17.33 -12.62
CA GLN A 52 20.50 -16.75 -12.62
C GLN A 52 20.50 -15.41 -11.86
N ALA A 53 19.46 -14.59 -12.04
CA ALA A 53 19.30 -13.35 -11.29
C ALA A 53 19.26 -13.61 -9.77
N LYS A 54 18.56 -14.65 -9.33
CA LYS A 54 18.46 -15.08 -7.92
C LYS A 54 19.84 -15.35 -7.34
N ILE A 55 20.69 -16.11 -8.02
CA ILE A 55 22.05 -16.44 -7.56
C ILE A 55 22.86 -15.16 -7.31
N HIS A 56 22.85 -14.22 -8.27
CA HIS A 56 23.59 -12.96 -8.12
C HIS A 56 23.01 -12.05 -7.04
N PHE A 57 21.69 -11.90 -6.94
CA PHE A 57 21.07 -11.09 -5.90
C PHE A 57 21.25 -11.69 -4.51
N LEU A 58 21.23 -13.02 -4.38
CA LEU A 58 21.51 -13.71 -3.12
C LEU A 58 22.93 -13.41 -2.63
N SER A 59 23.92 -13.49 -3.53
CA SER A 59 25.31 -13.13 -3.21
C SER A 59 25.43 -11.68 -2.72
N LEU A 60 24.76 -10.74 -3.39
CA LEU A 60 24.77 -9.32 -3.01
C LEU A 60 24.04 -9.05 -1.69
N ALA A 61 22.97 -9.80 -1.41
CA ALA A 61 22.21 -9.68 -0.17
C ALA A 61 22.94 -10.28 1.05
N ALA A 62 23.75 -11.32 0.82
CA ALA A 62 24.57 -11.98 1.84
C ALA A 62 25.84 -11.20 2.22
N ASP A 63 26.25 -10.23 1.42
CA ASP A 63 27.43 -9.40 1.70
C ASP A 63 27.16 -8.37 2.80
N GLU A 64 27.47 -8.74 4.05
CA GLU A 64 27.28 -7.91 5.24
C GLU A 64 28.32 -6.77 5.36
N GLN A 65 29.34 -6.70 4.47
CA GLN A 65 30.38 -5.67 4.51
C GLN A 65 29.88 -4.33 3.94
N ASN A 66 28.96 -3.67 4.65
CA ASN A 66 28.47 -2.32 4.35
C ASN A 66 28.19 -2.10 2.84
N ASN A 67 27.62 -3.12 2.18
CA ASN A 67 27.38 -3.10 0.74
C ASN A 67 26.27 -2.08 0.43
N PRO A 68 26.55 -0.99 -0.31
CA PRO A 68 25.57 0.05 -0.60
C PRO A 68 24.40 -0.45 -1.47
N LYS A 69 24.55 -1.62 -2.10
CA LYS A 69 23.51 -2.27 -2.90
C LYS A 69 22.69 -3.29 -2.12
N ARG A 70 22.99 -3.55 -0.84
CA ARG A 70 22.33 -4.61 -0.07
C ARG A 70 20.82 -4.42 0.04
N SER A 71 20.34 -3.21 0.37
CA SER A 71 18.89 -2.96 0.44
C SER A 71 18.21 -3.11 -0.92
N SER A 72 18.84 -2.66 -2.02
CA SER A 72 18.31 -2.89 -3.36
C SER A 72 18.36 -4.36 -3.77
N ALA A 73 19.39 -5.10 -3.35
CA ALA A 73 19.56 -6.51 -3.65
C ALA A 73 18.52 -7.35 -2.91
N LEU A 74 18.25 -7.08 -1.63
CA LEU A 74 17.17 -7.73 -0.88
C LEU A 74 15.80 -7.51 -1.54
N PHE A 75 15.50 -6.27 -1.94
CA PHE A 75 14.26 -6.00 -2.67
C PHE A 75 14.18 -6.73 -4.02
N MET A 76 15.25 -6.66 -4.82
CA MET A 76 15.28 -7.35 -6.12
C MET A 76 15.25 -8.87 -5.97
N LEU A 77 15.85 -9.42 -4.92
CA LEU A 77 15.80 -10.85 -4.60
C LEU A 77 14.37 -11.26 -4.27
N SER A 78 13.67 -10.52 -3.41
CA SER A 78 12.25 -10.73 -3.12
C SER A 78 11.41 -10.70 -4.39
N LYS A 79 11.60 -9.71 -5.27
CA LYS A 79 10.95 -9.65 -6.59
C LYS A 79 11.27 -10.86 -7.48
N THR A 80 12.51 -11.34 -7.43
CA THR A 80 12.95 -12.49 -8.24
C THR A 80 12.28 -13.77 -7.77
N PHE A 81 12.17 -13.98 -6.46
CA PHE A 81 11.42 -15.11 -5.90
C PHE A 81 9.92 -15.04 -6.24
N PHE A 82 9.33 -13.84 -6.17
CA PHE A 82 7.94 -13.65 -6.61
C PHE A 82 7.74 -14.02 -8.08
N ALA A 83 8.66 -13.63 -8.96
CA ALA A 83 8.62 -14.00 -10.38
C ALA A 83 8.83 -15.50 -10.63
N LEU A 84 9.44 -16.21 -9.68
CA LEU A 84 9.59 -17.68 -9.67
C LEU A 84 8.40 -18.39 -8.99
N HIS A 85 7.35 -17.66 -8.60
CA HIS A 85 6.20 -18.16 -7.83
C HIS A 85 6.56 -18.75 -6.45
N ASP A 86 7.74 -18.42 -5.92
CA ASP A 86 8.18 -18.77 -4.58
C ASP A 86 7.81 -17.65 -3.61
N ASN A 87 6.54 -17.62 -3.24
CA ASN A 87 5.97 -16.56 -2.42
C ASN A 87 6.55 -16.52 -1.00
N ASP A 88 6.92 -17.68 -0.45
CA ASP A 88 7.48 -17.78 0.90
C ASP A 88 8.84 -17.08 0.98
N ASN A 89 9.74 -17.37 0.04
CA ASN A 89 11.02 -16.67 -0.01
C ASN A 89 10.85 -15.20 -0.43
N ALA A 90 9.90 -14.89 -1.30
CA ALA A 90 9.61 -13.51 -1.66
C ALA A 90 9.24 -12.66 -0.43
N VAL A 91 8.37 -13.16 0.45
CA VAL A 91 8.00 -12.53 1.71
C VAL A 91 9.19 -12.48 2.67
N LEU A 92 9.93 -13.58 2.84
CA LEU A 92 11.10 -13.66 3.71
C LEU A 92 12.13 -12.54 3.42
N TYR A 93 12.50 -12.35 2.16
CA TYR A 93 13.49 -11.32 1.79
C TYR A 93 12.92 -9.90 1.80
N ALA A 94 11.61 -9.73 1.58
CA ALA A 94 10.93 -8.46 1.80
C ALA A 94 10.97 -8.07 3.28
N ASP A 95 10.65 -9.00 4.18
CA ASP A 95 10.70 -8.77 5.62
C ASP A 95 12.11 -8.51 6.13
N LYS A 96 13.11 -9.23 5.59
CA LYS A 96 14.53 -8.96 5.88
C LYS A 96 14.93 -7.53 5.49
N LEU A 97 14.49 -7.05 4.32
CA LEU A 97 14.71 -5.65 3.93
C LEU A 97 14.06 -4.68 4.92
N LEU A 98 12.81 -4.91 5.31
CA LEU A 98 12.05 -4.03 6.18
C LEU A 98 12.60 -4.00 7.61
N ALA A 99 13.13 -5.12 8.10
CA ALA A 99 13.75 -5.21 9.41
C ALA A 99 15.12 -4.52 9.45
N GLU A 100 15.96 -4.75 8.43
CA GLU A 100 17.34 -4.24 8.43
C GLU A 100 17.46 -2.81 7.88
N TYR A 101 16.56 -2.42 6.97
CA TYR A 101 16.57 -1.12 6.30
C TYR A 101 15.17 -0.47 6.27
N PRO A 102 14.54 -0.20 7.43
CA PRO A 102 13.17 0.30 7.51
C PRO A 102 12.96 1.67 6.82
N THR A 103 14.03 2.47 6.67
CA THR A 103 14.00 3.78 5.99
C THR A 103 14.45 3.71 4.53
N SER A 104 14.67 2.51 3.99
CA SER A 104 15.09 2.32 2.60
C SER A 104 14.06 2.90 1.64
N ARG A 105 14.53 3.46 0.52
CA ARG A 105 13.67 3.83 -0.61
C ARG A 105 12.88 2.67 -1.21
N TYR A 106 13.23 1.44 -0.84
CA TYR A 106 12.55 0.21 -1.28
C TYR A 106 11.53 -0.31 -0.26
N ALA A 107 11.44 0.27 0.95
CA ALA A 107 10.54 -0.22 2.00
C ALA A 107 9.06 -0.22 1.55
N SER A 108 8.58 0.89 0.98
CA SER A 108 7.21 0.96 0.45
C SER A 108 6.95 -0.04 -0.67
N PHE A 109 7.97 -0.33 -1.51
CA PHE A 109 7.83 -1.29 -2.59
C PHE A 109 7.84 -2.74 -2.10
N ALA A 110 8.56 -3.04 -1.01
CA ALA A 110 8.50 -4.36 -0.38
C ALA A 110 7.14 -4.62 0.27
N HIS A 111 6.57 -3.63 0.97
CA HIS A 111 5.19 -3.70 1.45
C HIS A 111 4.20 -3.93 0.30
N HIS A 112 4.31 -3.18 -0.81
CA HIS A 112 3.47 -3.40 -1.97
C HIS A 112 3.61 -4.82 -2.54
N LEU A 113 4.83 -5.36 -2.63
CA LEU A 113 5.05 -6.73 -3.11
C LEU A 113 4.38 -7.76 -2.19
N LYS A 114 4.52 -7.63 -0.88
CA LYS A 114 3.82 -8.49 0.09
C LYS A 114 2.30 -8.37 -0.08
N ALA A 115 1.79 -7.16 -0.30
CA ALA A 115 0.37 -6.92 -0.55
C ALA A 115 -0.13 -7.67 -1.80
N SER A 116 0.64 -7.66 -2.89
CA SER A 116 0.33 -8.43 -4.10
C SER A 116 0.31 -9.94 -3.83
N ILE A 117 1.26 -10.46 -3.05
CA ILE A 117 1.28 -11.87 -2.67
C ILE A 117 0.04 -12.26 -1.86
N TYR A 118 -0.30 -11.49 -0.83
CA TYR A 118 -1.50 -11.76 -0.01
C TYR A 118 -2.80 -11.62 -0.82
N TYR A 119 -2.84 -10.69 -1.77
CA TYR A 119 -3.95 -10.55 -2.69
C TYR A 119 -4.15 -11.82 -3.54
N ASP A 120 -3.07 -12.35 -4.12
CA ASP A 120 -3.12 -13.58 -4.92
C ASP A 120 -3.53 -14.80 -4.07
N GLN A 121 -3.17 -14.80 -2.78
CA GLN A 121 -3.60 -15.79 -1.79
C GLN A 121 -5.05 -15.59 -1.31
N LYS A 122 -5.74 -14.53 -1.76
CA LYS A 122 -7.08 -14.11 -1.34
C LYS A 122 -7.19 -13.71 0.13
N ASP A 123 -6.06 -13.45 0.80
CA ASP A 123 -6.06 -12.79 2.10
C ASP A 123 -6.14 -11.28 1.89
N TYR A 124 -7.35 -10.81 1.56
CA TYR A 124 -7.59 -9.42 1.21
C TYR A 124 -7.31 -8.46 2.36
N PHE A 125 -7.43 -8.92 3.62
CA PHE A 125 -7.14 -8.07 4.76
C PHE A 125 -5.64 -7.92 4.99
N ALA A 126 -4.87 -9.01 4.91
CA ALA A 126 -3.41 -8.91 4.95
C ALA A 126 -2.88 -8.07 3.77
N ALA A 127 -3.46 -8.22 2.58
CA ALA A 127 -3.15 -7.38 1.42
C ALA A 127 -3.43 -5.90 1.70
N LEU A 128 -4.59 -5.58 2.28
CA LEU A 128 -4.95 -4.21 2.63
C LEU A 128 -4.02 -3.60 3.70
N ASP A 129 -3.62 -4.36 4.73
CA ASP A 129 -2.63 -3.89 5.71
C ASP A 129 -1.30 -3.56 5.03
N GLU A 130 -0.78 -4.46 4.20
CA GLU A 130 0.47 -4.26 3.50
C GLU A 130 0.41 -3.10 2.49
N PHE A 131 -0.70 -2.91 1.77
CA PHE A 131 -0.88 -1.70 0.96
C PHE A 131 -0.94 -0.43 1.81
N THR A 132 -1.59 -0.47 2.98
CA THR A 132 -1.64 0.66 3.92
C THR A 132 -0.22 1.03 4.38
N ARG A 133 0.64 0.03 4.64
CA ARG A 133 2.05 0.24 4.96
C ARG A 133 2.83 0.78 3.76
N ALA A 134 2.55 0.30 2.55
CA ALA A 134 3.15 0.83 1.32
C ALA A 134 2.84 2.33 1.14
N VAL A 135 1.59 2.73 1.40
CA VAL A 135 1.16 4.15 1.41
C VAL A 135 1.91 4.94 2.46
N GLU A 136 2.00 4.41 3.69
CA GLU A 136 2.62 5.09 4.82
C GLU A 136 4.11 5.40 4.61
N PHE A 137 4.83 4.48 3.99
CA PHE A 137 6.27 4.59 3.76
C PHE A 137 6.63 5.09 2.35
N ALA A 138 5.63 5.44 1.52
CA ALA A 138 5.86 5.90 0.17
C ALA A 138 6.57 7.26 0.14
N GLN A 139 7.76 7.29 -0.47
CA GLN A 139 8.50 8.54 -0.68
C GLN A 139 7.97 9.36 -1.85
N GLN A 140 7.35 8.69 -2.83
CA GLN A 140 6.86 9.34 -4.05
C GLN A 140 5.33 9.40 -4.04
N PRO A 141 4.72 10.59 -4.20
CA PRO A 141 3.27 10.74 -4.21
C PRO A 141 2.58 9.89 -5.29
N THR A 142 3.18 9.77 -6.47
CA THR A 142 2.62 8.95 -7.56
C THR A 142 2.47 7.48 -7.16
N PHE A 143 3.49 6.91 -6.53
CA PHE A 143 3.46 5.53 -6.04
C PHE A 143 2.48 5.37 -4.88
N ARG A 144 2.42 6.35 -3.97
CA ARG A 144 1.43 6.38 -2.89
C ARG A 144 0.01 6.31 -3.44
N ASN A 145 -0.31 7.21 -4.38
CA ASN A 145 -1.63 7.29 -5.01
C ASN A 145 -2.02 5.97 -5.72
N GLN A 146 -1.05 5.30 -6.34
CA GLN A 146 -1.27 3.99 -6.96
C GLN A 146 -1.61 2.93 -5.91
N CYS A 147 -0.86 2.87 -4.80
CA CYS A 147 -1.15 1.92 -3.71
C CYS A 147 -2.54 2.16 -3.12
N GLU A 148 -2.92 3.43 -2.92
CA GLU A 148 -4.25 3.79 -2.43
C GLU A 148 -5.36 3.36 -3.39
N ALA A 149 -5.19 3.59 -4.70
CA ALA A 149 -6.16 3.17 -5.70
C ALA A 149 -6.35 1.65 -5.68
N THR A 150 -5.25 0.89 -5.72
CA THR A 150 -5.29 -0.58 -5.67
C THR A 150 -5.96 -1.08 -4.38
N ALA A 151 -5.60 -0.51 -3.22
CA ALA A 151 -6.19 -0.87 -1.94
C ALA A 151 -7.67 -0.51 -1.82
N THR A 152 -8.11 0.57 -2.49
CA THR A 152 -9.53 0.96 -2.53
C THR A 152 -10.37 -0.11 -3.22
N GLU A 153 -9.85 -0.76 -4.26
CA GLU A 153 -10.55 -1.85 -4.93
C GLU A 153 -10.75 -3.06 -4.02
N LEU A 154 -9.83 -3.30 -3.07
CA LEU A 154 -9.95 -4.39 -2.09
C LEU A 154 -11.15 -4.23 -1.16
N LEU A 155 -11.65 -3.02 -0.94
CA LEU A 155 -12.84 -2.79 -0.11
C LEU A 155 -14.08 -3.51 -0.64
N ASN A 156 -14.09 -3.84 -1.93
CA ASN A 156 -15.17 -4.60 -2.54
C ASN A 156 -15.10 -6.10 -2.29
N LEU A 157 -13.98 -6.60 -1.76
CA LEU A 157 -13.68 -8.02 -1.59
C LEU A 157 -13.93 -8.54 -0.17
N GLY A 158 -14.91 -7.96 0.52
CA GLY A 158 -15.37 -8.44 1.83
C GLY A 158 -14.65 -7.82 3.03
N ILE A 159 -13.90 -6.73 2.83
CA ILE A 159 -13.35 -5.92 3.94
C ILE A 159 -14.49 -5.26 4.72
N GLN A 160 -14.41 -5.32 6.05
CA GLN A 160 -15.39 -4.77 6.97
C GLN A 160 -14.87 -3.48 7.63
N VAL A 161 -15.78 -2.61 8.08
CA VAL A 161 -15.39 -1.36 8.76
C VAL A 161 -14.50 -1.60 9.98
N LYS A 162 -14.75 -2.68 10.73
CA LYS A 162 -13.98 -3.06 11.94
C LYS A 162 -12.51 -3.34 11.62
N GLN A 163 -12.21 -3.83 10.42
CA GLN A 163 -10.85 -4.08 9.97
C GLN A 163 -10.11 -2.77 9.71
N ILE A 164 -10.78 -1.75 9.16
CA ILE A 164 -10.20 -0.40 9.03
C ILE A 164 -9.98 0.23 10.39
N GLU A 165 -10.93 0.11 11.32
CA GLU A 165 -10.78 0.60 12.70
C GLU A 165 -9.60 -0.06 13.43
N TYR A 166 -9.41 -1.37 13.21
CA TYR A 166 -8.23 -2.08 13.71
C TYR A 166 -6.95 -1.49 13.11
N LEU A 167 -6.88 -1.30 11.79
CA LEU A 167 -5.71 -0.71 11.14
C LEU A 167 -5.41 0.67 11.71
N GLN A 168 -6.40 1.57 11.81
CA GLN A 168 -6.25 2.91 12.38
C GLN A 168 -5.69 2.89 13.81
N LYS A 169 -6.01 1.88 14.63
CA LYS A 169 -5.52 1.72 16.01
C LYS A 169 -4.16 1.02 16.08
N SER A 170 -3.80 0.24 15.08
CA SER A 170 -2.57 -0.57 15.08
C SER A 170 -1.28 0.26 15.15
N ARG A 171 -1.33 1.52 14.67
CA ARG A 171 -0.21 2.48 14.75
C ARG A 171 -0.65 3.92 14.50
N ALA A 172 0.23 4.86 14.82
CA ALA A 172 0.08 6.26 14.46
C ALA A 172 0.41 6.48 12.97
N TRP A 173 -0.60 6.32 12.09
CA TRP A 173 -0.45 6.60 10.66
C TRP A 173 -0.33 8.10 10.41
N VAL A 174 0.59 8.49 9.54
CA VAL A 174 0.77 9.88 9.10
C VAL A 174 0.30 10.04 7.67
N GLN A 175 0.91 9.33 6.72
CA GLN A 175 0.59 9.46 5.30
C GLN A 175 -0.66 8.66 4.92
N ALA A 176 -0.89 7.51 5.57
CA ALA A 176 -2.06 6.66 5.29
C ALA A 176 -3.33 7.09 6.04
N LYS A 177 -3.22 7.96 7.05
CA LYS A 177 -4.37 8.38 7.87
C LYS A 177 -5.53 8.95 7.04
N PRO A 178 -5.31 9.86 6.07
CA PRO A 178 -6.39 10.43 5.29
C PRO A 178 -7.17 9.37 4.48
N ILE A 179 -6.46 8.47 3.82
CA ILE A 179 -7.12 7.45 3.00
C ILE A 179 -7.83 6.40 3.86
N LEU A 180 -7.28 6.04 5.02
CA LEU A 180 -7.95 5.14 5.98
C LEU A 180 -9.28 5.73 6.46
N THR A 181 -9.35 7.04 6.73
CA THR A 181 -10.62 7.71 7.09
C THR A 181 -11.64 7.65 5.96
N ILE A 182 -11.20 7.85 4.71
CA ILE A 182 -12.09 7.76 3.53
C ILE A 182 -12.59 6.33 3.34
N TRP A 183 -11.72 5.33 3.44
CA TRP A 183 -12.10 3.92 3.35
C TRP A 183 -13.09 3.52 4.45
N GLN A 184 -12.90 4.03 5.67
CA GLN A 184 -13.85 3.82 6.76
C GLN A 184 -15.23 4.39 6.42
N ALA A 185 -15.30 5.63 5.91
CA ALA A 185 -16.55 6.24 5.49
C ALA A 185 -17.24 5.45 4.37
N GLN A 186 -16.46 5.00 3.38
CA GLN A 186 -16.97 4.20 2.26
C GLN A 186 -17.56 2.86 2.74
N LEU A 187 -16.87 2.17 3.66
CA LEU A 187 -17.37 0.92 4.24
C LEU A 187 -18.58 1.14 5.16
N LEU A 188 -18.57 2.19 5.99
CA LEU A 188 -19.73 2.56 6.81
C LEU A 188 -20.97 2.72 5.94
N HIS A 189 -20.86 3.45 4.84
CA HIS A 189 -21.95 3.59 3.90
C HIS A 189 -22.37 2.24 3.29
N LYS A 190 -21.42 1.43 2.82
CA LYS A 190 -21.70 0.09 2.26
C LYS A 190 -22.40 -0.85 3.25
N GLU A 191 -22.13 -0.70 4.54
CA GLU A 191 -22.75 -1.47 5.64
C GLU A 191 -24.10 -0.87 6.13
N GLY A 192 -24.62 0.18 5.48
CA GLY A 192 -25.89 0.84 5.86
C GLY A 192 -25.72 2.00 6.85
N HIS A 193 -24.53 2.19 7.42
CA HIS A 193 -24.27 3.25 8.39
C HIS A 193 -23.99 4.63 7.73
N THR A 194 -24.86 5.04 6.81
CA THR A 194 -24.77 6.27 5.99
C THR A 194 -24.63 7.53 6.85
N ASP A 195 -25.40 7.67 7.93
CA ASP A 195 -25.29 8.83 8.82
C ASP A 195 -23.89 8.97 9.44
N LYS A 196 -23.30 7.84 9.84
CA LYS A 196 -21.94 7.81 10.41
C LYS A 196 -20.90 8.13 9.34
N ALA A 197 -21.09 7.65 8.11
CA ALA A 197 -20.21 7.96 6.99
C ALA A 197 -20.19 9.46 6.70
N LEU A 198 -21.37 10.10 6.58
CA LEU A 198 -21.49 11.54 6.35
C LEU A 198 -20.90 12.36 7.51
N ALA A 199 -21.15 11.97 8.76
CA ALA A 199 -20.57 12.62 9.93
C ALA A 199 -19.04 12.55 9.92
N LEU A 200 -18.48 11.38 9.59
CA LEU A 200 -17.04 11.16 9.51
C LEU A 200 -16.39 11.99 8.39
N LEU A 201 -17.02 12.06 7.21
CA LEU A 201 -16.53 12.89 6.10
C LEU A 201 -16.55 14.38 6.46
N LYS A 202 -17.62 14.83 7.12
CA LYS A 202 -17.73 16.21 7.61
C LYS A 202 -16.62 16.53 8.62
N GLU A 203 -16.37 15.65 9.58
CA GLU A 203 -15.26 15.79 10.54
C GLU A 203 -13.91 15.83 9.83
N PHE A 204 -13.67 14.90 8.90
CA PHE A 204 -12.44 14.82 8.12
C PHE A 204 -12.13 16.14 7.37
N ARG A 205 -13.15 16.84 6.87
CA ARG A 205 -12.95 18.14 6.20
C ARG A 205 -12.46 19.24 7.16
N THR A 206 -12.81 19.15 8.45
CA THR A 206 -12.33 20.12 9.46
C THR A 206 -10.86 19.97 9.77
N THR A 207 -10.25 18.82 9.47
CA THR A 207 -8.83 18.55 9.73
C THR A 207 -7.89 19.17 8.67
N SER A 208 -8.41 20.00 7.75
CA SER A 208 -7.65 20.61 6.64
C SER A 208 -6.80 19.60 5.84
N PRO A 209 -7.40 18.52 5.31
CA PRO A 209 -6.67 17.50 4.55
C PRO A 209 -6.10 18.07 3.24
N GLU A 210 -5.08 17.41 2.68
CA GLU A 210 -4.55 17.78 1.37
C GLU A 210 -5.66 17.82 0.31
N GLN A 211 -5.54 18.74 -0.66
CA GLN A 211 -6.59 19.02 -1.65
C GLN A 211 -7.10 17.77 -2.38
N ARG A 212 -6.21 16.80 -2.66
CA ARG A 212 -6.59 15.52 -3.29
C ARG A 212 -7.60 14.74 -2.45
N TYR A 213 -7.35 14.60 -1.14
CA TYR A 213 -8.26 13.87 -0.26
C TYR A 213 -9.57 14.61 -0.04
N LYS A 214 -9.53 15.95 -0.02
CA LYS A 214 -10.75 16.77 0.01
C LYS A 214 -11.64 16.48 -1.19
N VAL A 215 -11.08 16.43 -2.40
CA VAL A 215 -11.83 16.11 -3.63
C VAL A 215 -12.42 14.70 -3.58
N ILE A 216 -11.67 13.71 -3.08
CA ILE A 216 -12.17 12.34 -2.92
C ILE A 216 -13.31 12.29 -1.89
N ALA A 217 -13.14 12.95 -0.75
CA ALA A 217 -14.15 13.01 0.31
C ALA A 217 -15.42 13.74 -0.15
N ASP A 218 -15.30 14.88 -0.84
CA ASP A 218 -16.43 15.65 -1.38
C ASP A 218 -17.22 14.80 -2.39
N LYS A 219 -16.53 14.06 -3.28
CA LYS A 219 -17.18 13.15 -4.23
C LYS A 219 -17.90 11.99 -3.53
N LEU A 220 -17.28 11.40 -2.50
CA LEU A 220 -17.90 10.33 -1.74
C LEU A 220 -19.13 10.84 -0.98
N GLU A 221 -19.05 12.03 -0.36
CA GLU A 221 -20.17 12.66 0.33
C GLU A 221 -21.36 12.88 -0.61
N GLU A 222 -21.11 13.41 -1.82
CA GLU A 222 -22.14 13.57 -2.85
C GLU A 222 -22.78 12.22 -3.24
N GLN A 223 -21.97 11.18 -3.45
CA GLN A 223 -22.46 9.83 -3.77
C GLN A 223 -23.32 9.25 -2.65
N VAL A 224 -22.87 9.38 -1.39
CA VAL A 224 -23.56 8.89 -0.20
C VAL A 224 -24.88 9.64 0.02
N ALA A 225 -24.92 10.94 -0.25
CA ALA A 225 -26.14 11.75 -0.14
C ALA A 225 -27.17 11.46 -1.25
N GLN A 226 -26.71 11.13 -2.46
CA GLN A 226 -27.59 10.81 -3.59
C GLN A 226 -28.15 9.39 -3.54
N ASN A 227 -27.36 8.44 -3.04
CA ASN A 227 -27.74 7.03 -2.95
C ASN A 227 -27.61 6.55 -1.50
N PRO A 228 -28.47 7.00 -0.57
CA PRO A 228 -28.45 6.47 0.79
C PRO A 228 -28.58 4.94 0.71
N SER A 229 -27.65 4.22 1.30
CA SER A 229 -27.72 2.76 1.32
C SER A 229 -28.96 2.40 2.13
N SER A 230 -29.79 1.53 1.57
CA SER A 230 -30.91 0.97 2.29
C SER A 230 -30.37 0.15 3.47
N ASP A 231 -30.74 0.54 4.68
CA ASP A 231 -30.42 -0.21 5.90
C ASP A 231 -30.89 -1.68 5.82
N ILE A 232 -31.90 -1.96 4.98
CA ILE A 232 -32.59 -3.25 4.88
C ILE A 232 -32.82 -3.64 3.42
N ARG A 233 -32.27 -4.78 2.99
CA ARG A 233 -32.69 -5.45 1.75
C ARG A 233 -33.72 -6.52 2.04
N ILE A 234 -34.86 -6.46 1.37
CA ILE A 234 -35.92 -7.45 1.48
C ILE A 234 -36.08 -8.15 0.14
N GLY A 235 -35.78 -9.45 0.11
CA GLY A 235 -36.13 -10.32 -1.00
C GLY A 235 -37.62 -10.67 -0.94
N VAL A 236 -38.38 -10.32 -1.98
CA VAL A 236 -39.80 -10.63 -2.12
C VAL A 236 -39.94 -11.63 -3.25
N ILE A 237 -40.33 -12.86 -2.94
CA ILE A 237 -40.52 -13.91 -3.96
C ILE A 237 -42.02 -14.19 -4.09
N LEU A 238 -42.59 -13.88 -5.24
CA LEU A 238 -44.02 -14.00 -5.53
C LEU A 238 -44.23 -14.51 -6.96
N PRO A 239 -45.36 -15.19 -7.24
CA PRO A 239 -45.72 -15.62 -8.58
C PRO A 239 -46.28 -14.43 -9.37
N VAL A 240 -45.43 -13.45 -9.69
CA VAL A 240 -45.84 -12.23 -10.40
C VAL A 240 -46.18 -12.49 -11.87
N THR A 241 -45.89 -13.70 -12.36
CA THR A 241 -46.40 -14.24 -13.62
C THR A 241 -47.17 -15.55 -13.39
N GLY A 242 -48.03 -15.93 -14.34
CA GLY A 242 -48.80 -17.17 -14.29
C GLY A 242 -50.15 -17.04 -13.58
N LEU A 243 -50.68 -18.16 -13.08
CA LEU A 243 -52.07 -18.26 -12.60
C LEU A 243 -52.37 -17.32 -11.41
N TYR A 244 -51.37 -17.08 -10.56
CA TYR A 244 -51.50 -16.32 -9.31
C TYR A 244 -50.94 -14.89 -9.40
N ALA A 245 -50.75 -14.39 -10.63
CA ALA A 245 -50.17 -13.07 -10.87
C ALA A 245 -51.05 -11.92 -10.32
N SER A 246 -52.37 -12.09 -10.32
CA SER A 246 -53.28 -11.06 -9.83
C SER A 246 -53.12 -10.86 -8.32
N GLU A 247 -53.07 -11.93 -7.56
CA GLU A 247 -52.89 -11.94 -6.11
C GLU A 247 -51.51 -11.41 -5.72
N ALA A 248 -50.48 -11.81 -6.45
CA ALA A 248 -49.12 -11.29 -6.26
C ALA A 248 -49.05 -9.77 -6.48
N ASN A 249 -49.72 -9.25 -7.51
CA ASN A 249 -49.75 -7.81 -7.80
C ASN A 249 -50.52 -7.02 -6.73
N GLU A 250 -51.62 -7.56 -6.20
CA GLU A 250 -52.35 -6.91 -5.10
C GLU A 250 -51.50 -6.85 -3.82
N PHE A 251 -50.76 -7.91 -3.51
CA PHE A 251 -49.80 -7.90 -2.39
C PHE A 251 -48.71 -6.84 -2.59
N LEU A 252 -48.11 -6.75 -3.79
CA LEU A 252 -47.10 -5.74 -4.11
C LEU A 252 -47.65 -4.30 -4.00
N ARG A 253 -48.91 -4.08 -4.39
CA ARG A 253 -49.57 -2.78 -4.21
C ARG A 253 -49.75 -2.42 -2.75
N GLY A 254 -50.15 -3.38 -1.91
CA GLY A 254 -50.25 -3.18 -0.46
C GLY A 254 -48.90 -2.83 0.17
N MET A 255 -47.84 -3.53 -0.24
CA MET A 255 -46.47 -3.20 0.17
C MET A 255 -46.05 -1.80 -0.28
N ALA A 256 -46.25 -1.45 -1.55
CA ALA A 256 -45.91 -0.13 -2.08
C ALA A 256 -46.67 0.99 -1.35
N PHE A 257 -47.95 0.78 -1.05
CA PHE A 257 -48.77 1.70 -0.27
C PHE A 257 -48.21 1.91 1.14
N ALA A 258 -47.86 0.82 1.84
CA ALA A 258 -47.29 0.90 3.18
C ALA A 258 -45.95 1.67 3.20
N LEU A 259 -45.10 1.47 2.20
CA LEU A 259 -43.84 2.21 2.06
C LEU A 259 -44.09 3.69 1.75
N GLN A 260 -45.03 4.01 0.87
CA GLN A 260 -45.39 5.41 0.57
C GLN A 260 -45.91 6.18 1.79
N GLN A 261 -46.67 5.51 2.67
CA GLN A 261 -47.17 6.10 3.91
C GLN A 261 -46.07 6.39 4.93
N ASN A 262 -44.91 5.73 4.79
CA ASN A 262 -43.84 5.79 5.76
C ASN A 262 -42.49 6.07 5.08
N LYS A 263 -42.39 7.24 4.44
CA LYS A 263 -41.20 7.66 3.64
C LYS A 263 -39.87 7.45 4.35
N THR A 264 -39.79 7.77 5.64
CA THR A 264 -38.57 7.60 6.44
C THR A 264 -38.13 6.14 6.56
N VAL A 265 -39.08 5.20 6.51
CA VAL A 265 -38.83 3.75 6.49
C VAL A 265 -38.57 3.27 5.06
N ALA A 266 -39.27 3.84 4.07
CA ALA A 266 -39.07 3.51 2.66
C ALA A 266 -37.67 3.85 2.15
N ASP A 267 -37.13 5.00 2.55
CA ASP A 267 -35.77 5.43 2.18
C ASP A 267 -34.67 4.49 2.74
N LYS A 268 -35.04 3.61 3.68
CA LYS A 268 -34.16 2.62 4.31
C LYS A 268 -34.32 1.21 3.77
N ILE A 269 -35.27 0.96 2.85
CA ILE A 269 -35.59 -0.39 2.37
C ILE A 269 -35.33 -0.49 0.86
N GLU A 270 -34.50 -1.45 0.46
CA GLU A 270 -34.39 -1.90 -0.94
C GLU A 270 -35.16 -3.21 -1.10
N LEU A 271 -36.14 -3.22 -2.02
CA LEU A 271 -36.91 -4.40 -2.35
C LEU A 271 -36.30 -5.12 -3.57
N LEU A 272 -35.98 -6.39 -3.42
CA LEU A 272 -35.54 -7.26 -4.51
C LEU A 272 -36.67 -8.23 -4.86
N LEU A 273 -37.32 -8.03 -6.01
CA LEU A 273 -38.43 -8.86 -6.46
C LEU A 273 -37.92 -10.06 -7.27
N GLY A 274 -38.28 -11.27 -6.85
CA GLY A 274 -38.07 -12.51 -7.58
C GLY A 274 -39.39 -13.13 -8.02
N ASP A 275 -39.48 -13.50 -9.30
CA ASP A 275 -40.66 -14.19 -9.83
C ASP A 275 -40.53 -15.71 -9.64
N SER A 276 -41.39 -16.31 -8.81
CA SER A 276 -41.44 -17.76 -8.62
C SER A 276 -42.14 -18.50 -9.76
N LYS A 277 -42.85 -17.79 -10.66
CA LYS A 277 -43.69 -18.31 -11.74
C LYS A 277 -44.84 -19.17 -11.21
N GLY A 278 -46.07 -18.70 -11.34
CA GLY A 278 -47.27 -19.44 -10.97
C GLY A 278 -47.60 -20.53 -11.99
N THR A 279 -46.95 -21.69 -11.88
CA THR A 279 -47.26 -22.92 -12.63
C THR A 279 -47.74 -24.02 -11.68
N PHE A 280 -48.56 -24.95 -12.18
CA PHE A 280 -48.99 -26.15 -11.44
C PHE A 280 -47.81 -27.06 -11.08
#